data_AF-A0A9Q3Q6D4-F1
#
_entry.id   AF-A0A9Q3Q6D4-F1
#
_cell.length_a   1.000
_cell.length_b   1.000
_cell.length_c   1.000
_cell.angle_alpha   90.00
_cell.angle_beta   90.00
_cell.angle_gamma   90.00
#
_symmetry.space_group_name_H-M   'P 1'
#
loop_
_entity.id
_entity.type
_entity.pdbx_description
1 polymer ?
#
loop_
_entity_poly.entity_id
_entity_poly.type
_entity_poly.pdbx_seq_one_letter_code
_entity_poly.pdbx_strand_id
1 'polypeptide(L)'
;MECLSLVWELEKLHYYLDGSAFEVITECNAVKSLLNMKTPNRHILRWQIGIQEYRGNMTIVHKAGNIHKNADRLSRWALANTPDNPAYVIWKLNHRFQLKELT
;
A
#
# COMPACT_ATOMS: atom_id res chain seq x y z
N MET A 1 -8.01 3.22 -3.57
CA MET A 1 -6.55 3.24 -3.34
C MET A 1 -6.09 2.27 -2.24
N GLU A 2 -7.00 1.68 -1.46
CA GLU A 2 -6.67 0.89 -0.26
C GLU A 2 -6.12 -0.53 -0.52
N CYS A 3 -6.53 -1.18 -1.62
CA CYS A 3 -6.02 -2.51 -1.94
C CYS A 3 -4.54 -2.46 -2.39
N LEU A 4 -4.19 -1.43 -3.16
CA LEU A 4 -2.83 -1.21 -3.63
C LEU A 4 -1.90 -0.81 -2.48
N SER A 5 -2.36 0.01 -1.53
CA SER A 5 -1.56 0.37 -0.35
C SER A 5 -1.24 -0.86 0.49
N LEU A 6 -2.19 -1.79 0.65
CA LEU A 6 -1.96 -3.04 1.38
C LEU A 6 -0.94 -3.94 0.68
N VAL A 7 -1.03 -4.09 -0.64
CA VAL A 7 -0.02 -4.84 -1.42
C VAL A 7 1.37 -4.20 -1.24
N TRP A 8 1.44 -2.88 -1.31
CA TRP A 8 2.69 -2.15 -1.15
C TRP A 8 3.28 -2.26 0.26
N GLU A 9 2.44 -2.22 1.29
CA GLU A 9 2.86 -2.44 2.68
C GLU A 9 3.39 -3.86 2.90
N LEU A 10 2.73 -4.87 2.34
CA LEU A 10 3.20 -6.26 2.41
C LEU A 10 4.56 -6.44 1.72
N GLU A 11 4.77 -5.81 0.55
CA GLU A 11 6.08 -5.82 -0.12
C GLU A 11 7.17 -5.16 0.72
N LYS A 12 6.86 -4.05 1.42
CA LYS A 12 7.82 -3.34 2.28
C LYS A 12 8.14 -4.09 3.56
N LEU A 13 7.15 -4.77 4.12
CA LEU A 13 7.25 -5.47 5.40
C LEU A 13 7.64 -6.95 5.23
N HIS A 14 7.88 -7.43 4.00
CA HIS A 14 8.25 -8.83 3.70
C HIS A 14 9.26 -9.42 4.69
N TYR A 15 10.38 -8.73 4.92
CA TYR A 15 11.44 -9.18 5.84
C TYR A 15 11.01 -9.32 7.30
N TYR A 16 9.96 -8.62 7.73
CA TYR A 16 9.42 -8.69 9.09
C TYR A 16 8.26 -9.68 9.22
N LEU A 17 7.59 -9.97 8.10
CA LEU A 17 6.42 -10.84 8.04
C LEU A 17 6.80 -12.28 7.67
N ASP A 18 7.97 -12.49 7.08
CA ASP A 18 8.48 -13.81 6.73
C ASP A 18 8.58 -14.71 7.99
N GLY A 19 7.93 -15.87 7.92
CA GLY A 19 7.87 -16.85 9.02
C GLY A 19 6.96 -16.50 10.21
N SER A 20 6.35 -15.31 10.27
CA SER A 20 5.49 -14.88 11.39
C SER A 20 4.00 -14.94 11.05
N ALA A 21 3.15 -15.20 12.05
CA ALA A 21 1.70 -15.12 11.90
C ALA A 21 1.23 -13.70 12.23
N PHE A 22 0.47 -13.07 11.33
CA PHE A 22 0.06 -11.68 11.48
C PHE A 22 -1.38 -11.44 11.04
N GLU A 23 -1.98 -10.40 11.62
CA GLU A 23 -3.35 -9.98 11.32
C GLU A 23 -3.31 -8.67 10.52
N VAL A 24 -3.95 -8.66 9.35
CA VAL A 24 -4.12 -7.47 8.53
C VAL A 24 -5.52 -6.94 8.73
N ILE A 25 -5.60 -5.79 9.39
CA ILE A 25 -6.87 -5.09 9.65
C ILE A 25 -7.05 -4.01 8.59
N THR A 26 -8.05 -4.18 7.73
CA THR A 26 -8.36 -3.23 6.65
C THR A 26 -9.82 -2.80 6.70
N GLU A 27 -10.10 -1.54 6.37
CA GLU A 27 -11.47 -1.04 6.22
C GLU A 27 -12.03 -1.28 4.81
N CYS A 28 -11.22 -1.85 3.91
CA CYS A 28 -11.59 -2.06 2.52
C CYS A 28 -12.10 -3.49 2.25
N ASN A 29 -13.37 -3.61 1.85
CA ASN A 29 -13.92 -4.89 1.39
C ASN A 29 -13.28 -5.39 0.08
N ALA A 30 -12.63 -4.51 -0.69
CA ALA A 30 -12.00 -4.90 -1.95
C ALA A 30 -10.84 -5.90 -1.77
N VAL A 31 -10.19 -5.93 -0.61
CA VAL A 31 -9.10 -6.88 -0.30
C VAL A 31 -9.66 -8.30 -0.16
N LYS A 32 -10.83 -8.46 0.50
CA LYS A 32 -11.54 -9.74 0.57
C LYS A 32 -11.99 -10.19 -0.81
N SER A 33 -12.52 -9.27 -1.62
CA SER A 33 -12.90 -9.58 -3.00
C SER A 33 -11.69 -9.98 -3.84
N LEU A 34 -10.55 -9.27 -3.74
CA LEU A 34 -9.31 -9.57 -4.45
C LEU A 34 -8.89 -11.03 -4.27
N LEU A 35 -8.98 -11.55 -3.05
CA LEU A 35 -8.54 -12.92 -2.74
C LEU A 35 -9.53 -14.01 -3.15
N ASN A 36 -10.80 -13.63 -3.35
CA ASN A 36 -11.86 -14.56 -3.75
C ASN A 36 -12.21 -14.46 -5.25
N MET A 37 -11.53 -13.59 -6.00
CA MET A 37 -11.74 -13.42 -7.44
C MET A 37 -11.26 -14.66 -8.22
N LYS A 38 -12.19 -15.28 -8.96
CA LYS A 38 -11.91 -16.44 -9.83
C LYS A 38 -11.25 -16.06 -11.16
N THR A 39 -11.53 -14.87 -11.67
CA THR A 39 -11.00 -14.35 -12.96
C THR A 39 -10.27 -13.03 -12.74
N PRO A 40 -9.01 -13.05 -12.27
CA PRO A 40 -8.22 -11.85 -12.08
C PRO A 40 -7.71 -11.29 -13.42
N ASN A 41 -7.72 -9.96 -13.55
CA ASN A 41 -6.97 -9.29 -14.62
C ASN A 41 -5.46 -9.44 -14.35
N ARG A 42 -4.60 -9.33 -15.38
CA ARG A 42 -3.14 -9.52 -15.28
C ARG A 42 -2.49 -8.75 -14.12
N HIS A 43 -2.94 -7.54 -13.86
CA HIS A 43 -2.46 -6.72 -12.74
C HIS A 43 -2.86 -7.28 -11.38
N ILE A 44 -4.11 -7.73 -11.24
CA ILE A 44 -4.63 -8.32 -10.01
C ILE A 44 -4.01 -9.69 -9.74
N LEU A 45 -3.76 -10.48 -10.78
CA LEU A 45 -3.10 -11.78 -10.66
C LEU A 45 -1.71 -11.64 -10.04
N ARG A 46 -0.94 -10.62 -10.45
CA ARG A 46 0.38 -10.35 -9.85
C ARG A 46 0.29 -10.04 -8.35
N TRP A 47 -0.70 -9.26 -7.94
CA TRP A 47 -0.93 -8.95 -6.52
C TRP A 47 -1.41 -10.18 -5.75
N GLN A 48 -2.28 -11.00 -6.34
CA GLN A 48 -2.71 -12.26 -5.73
C GLN A 48 -1.52 -13.19 -5.49
N ILE A 49 -0.62 -13.35 -6.46
CA ILE A 49 0.57 -14.19 -6.32
C ILE A 49 1.45 -13.69 -5.15
N GLY A 50 1.69 -12.38 -5.05
CA GLY A 50 2.46 -11.81 -3.95
C GLY A 50 1.81 -11.98 -2.57
N ILE A 51 0.48 -11.88 -2.49
CA ILE A 51 -0.25 -12.12 -1.23
C ILE A 51 -0.34 -13.62 -0.90
N GLN A 52 -0.28 -14.50 -1.91
CA GLN A 52 -0.46 -15.93 -1.74
C GLN A 52 0.67 -16.57 -0.92
N GLU A 53 1.86 -15.98 -0.93
CA GLU A 53 2.99 -16.38 -0.08
C GLU A 53 2.64 -16.25 1.42
N TYR A 54 1.92 -15.19 1.80
CA TYR A 54 1.54 -14.94 3.19
C TYR A 54 0.20 -15.56 3.58
N ARG A 55 -0.56 -16.11 2.63
CA ARG A 55 -1.95 -16.58 2.83
C ARG A 55 -2.08 -17.66 3.92
N GLY A 56 -1.03 -18.42 4.18
CA GLY A 56 -0.99 -19.44 5.23
C GLY A 56 -0.89 -18.87 6.65
N ASN A 57 -0.23 -17.73 6.81
CA ASN A 57 0.11 -17.14 8.10
C ASN A 57 -0.63 -15.81 8.36
N MET A 58 -1.36 -15.30 7.36
CA MET A 58 -2.05 -14.02 7.37
C MET A 58 -3.55 -14.19 7.62
N THR A 59 -4.06 -13.50 8.63
CA THR A 59 -5.51 -13.38 8.88
C THR A 59 -6.00 -12.00 8.48
N ILE A 60 -7.06 -11.93 7.66
CA ILE A 60 -7.61 -10.65 7.18
C ILE A 60 -8.89 -10.35 7.91
N VAL A 61 -8.86 -9.27 8.68
CA VAL A 61 -10.03 -8.80 9.42
C VAL A 61 -10.48 -7.47 8.82
N HIS A 62 -11.73 -7.45 8.39
CA HIS A 62 -12.36 -6.22 7.93
C HIS A 62 -13.04 -5.53 9.11
N LYS A 63 -12.62 -4.31 9.43
CA LYS A 63 -13.25 -3.47 10.46
C LYS A 63 -13.73 -2.18 9.82
N ALA A 64 -15.03 -1.93 9.86
CA ALA A 64 -15.63 -0.73 9.28
C ALA A 64 -15.38 0.50 10.17
N GLY A 65 -14.68 1.50 9.62
CA GLY A 65 -14.78 2.95 9.83
C GLY A 65 -14.57 3.57 11.23
N ASN A 66 -15.06 2.99 12.32
CA ASN A 66 -15.15 3.72 13.58
C ASN A 66 -13.87 3.62 14.46
N ILE A 67 -12.94 2.74 14.12
CA ILE A 67 -11.77 2.39 14.95
C ILE A 67 -10.44 2.84 14.32
N HIS A 68 -10.44 3.24 13.04
CA HIS A 68 -9.22 3.57 12.29
C HIS A 68 -8.83 5.05 12.34
N LYS A 69 -9.18 5.80 13.41
CA LYS A 69 -8.87 7.24 13.51
C LYS A 69 -7.36 7.56 13.39
N ASN A 70 -6.49 6.63 13.74
CA ASN A 70 -5.04 6.83 13.62
C ASN A 70 -4.55 6.69 12.16
N ALA A 71 -4.95 5.61 11.49
CA ALA A 71 -4.56 5.32 10.10
C ALA A 71 -5.26 6.24 9.09
N ASP A 72 -6.54 6.55 9.32
CA ASP A 72 -7.35 7.45 8.51
C ASP A 72 -6.83 8.89 8.55
N ARG A 73 -6.33 9.35 9.71
CA ARG A 73 -5.68 10.67 9.81
C ARG A 73 -4.40 10.73 9.00
N LEU A 74 -3.56 9.70 9.02
CA LEU A 74 -2.31 9.65 8.24
C LEU A 74 -2.57 9.63 6.73
N SER A 75 -3.57 8.88 6.25
CA SER A 75 -3.91 8.84 4.82
C SER A 75 -4.56 10.13 4.32
N ARG A 76 -5.35 10.82 5.17
CA ARG A 76 -6.00 12.09 4.84
C ARG A 76 -5.12 13.33 5.04
N TRP A 77 -4.00 13.21 5.77
CA TRP A 77 -3.04 14.30 6.01
C TRP A 77 -1.83 14.20 5.06
N ALA A 78 -2.07 13.95 3.78
CA ALA A 78 -1.07 14.32 2.78
C ALA A 78 -0.97 15.86 2.80
N LEU A 79 0.15 16.40 3.30
CA LEU A 79 0.44 17.83 3.17
C LEU A 79 0.26 18.22 1.70
N ALA A 80 -0.44 19.34 1.46
CA ALA A 80 -0.55 19.87 0.12
C ALA A 80 0.87 20.00 -0.47
N ASN A 81 1.03 19.68 -1.76
CA ASN A 81 2.32 19.76 -2.43
C ASN A 81 2.67 21.22 -2.76
N THR A 82 2.67 22.07 -1.73
CA THR A 82 2.95 23.50 -1.76
C THR A 82 4.42 23.74 -1.37
N PRO A 83 5.05 24.85 -1.81
CA PRO A 83 6.47 25.13 -1.53
C PRO A 83 6.84 25.22 -0.05
N ASP A 84 5.85 25.46 0.81
CA ASP A 84 5.86 25.50 2.27
C ASP A 84 5.92 24.10 2.94
N ASN A 85 5.73 23.02 2.18
CA ASN A 85 5.92 21.65 2.67
C ASN A 85 7.43 21.30 2.70
N PRO A 86 8.02 20.91 3.85
CA PRO A 86 9.43 20.53 3.92
C PRO A 86 9.79 19.32 3.04
N ALA A 87 8.80 18.48 2.65
CA ALA A 87 8.99 17.37 1.72
C ALA A 87 8.91 17.77 0.23
N TYR A 88 8.53 19.02 -0.10
CA TYR A 88 8.44 19.52 -1.49
C TYR A 88 9.79 19.42 -2.22
N VAL A 89 10.89 19.61 -1.48
CA VAL A 89 12.25 19.60 -2.04
C VAL A 89 12.64 18.22 -2.58
N ILE A 90 12.20 17.14 -1.91
CA ILE A 90 12.48 15.75 -2.33
C ILE A 90 11.76 15.42 -3.64
N TRP A 91 10.52 15.90 -3.82
CA TRP A 91 9.76 15.67 -5.04
C TRP A 91 10.32 16.46 -6.23
N LYS A 92 10.75 17.71 -5.99
CA LYS A 92 11.36 18.57 -7.01
C LYS A 92 12.74 18.09 -7.46
N LEU A 93 13.50 17.44 -6.58
CA LEU A 93 14.79 16.83 -6.91
C LEU A 93 14.63 15.55 -7.74
N ASN A 94 13.67 14.69 -7.41
CA ASN A 94 13.41 13.46 -8.19
C ASN A 94 12.81 13.73 -9.58
N HIS A 95 12.07 14.82 -9.78
CA HIS A 95 11.55 15.21 -11.10
C HIS A 95 12.50 16.13 -11.92
N ARG A 96 13.64 16.57 -11.36
CA ARG A 96 14.67 17.36 -12.08
C ARG A 96 15.87 16.55 -12.57
N PHE A 97 15.88 15.23 -12.36
CA PHE A 97 16.83 14.32 -13.00
C PHE A 97 16.28 13.79 -14.34
N GLN A 98 15.91 14.70 -15.23
CA GLN A 98 15.80 14.45 -16.66
C GLN A 98 16.53 15.60 -17.36
N LEU A 99 17.71 15.28 -17.89
CA LEU A 99 18.45 16.02 -18.92
C LEU A 99 18.93 17.43 -18.53
N LYS A 100 20.13 17.50 -17.95
CA LYS A 100 21.13 18.45 -18.45
C LYS A 100 22.21 17.64 -19.14
N GLU A 101 22.02 17.36 -20.42
CA GLU A 101 23.16 17.11 -21.28
C GLU A 101 24.05 18.35 -21.23
N LEU A 102 25.35 18.12 -20.99
CA LEU A 102 26.38 19.10 -21.19
C LEU A 102 26.48 19.35 -22.70
N THR A 103 26.01 20.51 -23.17
CA THR A 103 26.75 21.51 -23.98
C THR A 103 25.86 22.73 -24.16
#